data_AF-A0A7J3X4U5-F1
#
_entry.id   AF-A0A7J3X4U5-F1
#
_cell.length_a   1.000
_cell.length_b   1.000
_cell.length_c   1.000
_cell.angle_alpha   90.00
_cell.angle_beta   90.00
_cell.angle_gamma   90.00
#
_symmetry.space_group_name_H-M   'P 1'
#
loop_
_entity.id
_entity.type
_entity.pdbx_description
1 polymer ?
#
loop_
_entity_poly.entity_id
_entity_poly.type
_entity_poly.pdbx_seq_one_letter_code
_entity_poly.pdbx_strand_id
1 'polypeptide(L)' 'MSSNTHLCMWEGCGNASEVILDLQGRQLVLCREHFSQLVRRMARVAEARGRVSLSSLKIEKAKGGKVRLLIRRKRLKRG' A
#
# COMPACT_ATOMS: atom_id res chain seq x y z
N MET A 1 3.67 26.16 15.50
CA MET A 1 3.74 24.70 15.28
C MET A 1 3.15 24.42 13.89
N SER A 2 3.99 24.23 12.87
CA SER A 2 3.51 23.90 11.53
C SER A 2 3.14 22.43 11.51
N SER A 3 1.87 22.12 11.74
CA SER A 3 1.32 20.78 11.53
C SER A 3 1.37 20.50 10.03
N ASN A 4 2.49 19.97 9.54
CA ASN A 4 2.60 19.39 8.21
C ASN A 4 1.73 18.14 8.17
N THR A 5 0.43 18.33 8.06
CA THR A 5 -0.53 17.25 7.87
C THR A 5 -0.30 16.72 6.47
N HIS A 6 0.56 15.73 6.34
CA HIS A 6 0.78 15.05 5.07
C HIS A 6 -0.54 14.44 4.60
N LEU A 7 -0.82 14.54 3.30
CA LEU A 7 -2.00 13.93 2.71
C LEU A 7 -1.70 12.46 2.39
N CYS A 8 -2.72 11.61 2.48
CA CYS A 8 -2.65 10.22 2.07
C CYS A 8 -2.08 10.11 0.66
N MET A 9 -1.06 9.27 0.48
CA MET A 9 -0.43 9.05 -0.82
C MET A 9 -1.27 8.15 -1.73
N TRP A 10 -2.36 7.55 -1.27
CA TRP A 10 -3.20 6.71 -2.13
C TRP A 10 -3.81 7.53 -3.28
N GLU A 11 -3.76 7.00 -4.51
CA GLU A 11 -4.33 7.69 -5.68
C GLU A 11 -5.83 7.96 -5.51
N GLY A 12 -6.23 9.22 -5.72
CA GLY A 12 -7.61 9.68 -5.56
C GLY A 12 -8.01 9.98 -4.11
N CYS A 13 -7.11 9.85 -3.13
CA CYS A 13 -7.39 10.18 -1.72
C CYS A 13 -6.90 11.58 -1.35
N GLY A 14 -7.75 12.36 -0.67
CA GLY A 14 -7.42 13.68 -0.10
C GLY A 14 -7.36 13.71 1.43
N ASN A 15 -7.52 12.58 2.11
CA ASN A 15 -7.59 12.54 3.58
C ASN A 15 -6.21 12.79 4.20
N ALA A 16 -6.20 13.28 5.45
CA ALA A 16 -4.99 13.36 6.27
C ALA A 16 -4.36 11.97 6.44
N SER A 17 -3.03 11.89 6.31
CA SER A 17 -2.29 10.67 6.62
C SER A 17 -2.12 10.53 8.13
N GLU A 18 -2.29 9.31 8.61
CA GLU A 18 -2.15 8.95 10.03
C GLU A 18 -1.18 7.78 10.24
N VAL A 19 -0.85 7.06 9.16
CA VAL A 19 -0.04 5.85 9.18
C VAL A 19 1.16 6.03 8.26
N ILE A 20 2.35 5.74 8.78
CA ILE A 20 3.60 5.71 8.04
C ILE A 20 3.99 4.25 7.80
N LEU A 21 4.28 3.90 6.55
CA LEU A 21 4.69 2.57 6.12
C LEU A 21 6.07 2.64 5.49
N ASP A 22 6.99 1.81 5.96
CA ASP A 22 8.22 1.54 5.22
C ASP A 22 8.03 0.30 4.35
N LEU A 23 8.11 0.50 3.03
CA LEU A 23 8.00 -0.55 2.04
C LEU A 23 9.16 -0.44 1.04
N GLN A 24 10.05 -1.44 1.07
CA GLN A 24 11.20 -1.53 0.16
C GLN A 24 12.11 -0.28 0.23
N GLY A 25 12.34 0.24 1.44
CA GLY A 25 13.14 1.44 1.67
C GLY A 25 12.45 2.72 1.18
N ARG A 26 11.13 2.68 1.00
CA ARG A 26 10.31 3.84 0.67
C ARG A 26 9.27 4.06 1.76
N GLN A 27 9.28 5.26 2.30
CA GLN A 27 8.26 5.71 3.24
C GLN A 27 7.01 6.12 2.47
N LEU A 28 5.87 5.51 2.80
CA LEU A 28 4.54 5.86 2.32
C LEU A 28 3.69 6.34 3.48
N VAL A 29 2.94 7.42 3.27
CA VAL A 29 2.00 7.93 4.26
C VAL A 29 0.56 7.68 3.79
N LEU A 30 -0.24 7.01 4.61
CA LEU A 30 -1.62 6.63 4.30
C LEU A 30 -2.57 7.09 5.41
N CYS A 31 -3.84 7.29 5.08
CA CYS A 31 -4.89 7.39 6.09
C CYS A 31 -5.24 5.99 6.64
N ARG A 32 -5.91 5.93 7.80
CA ARG A 32 -6.33 4.65 8.41
C ARG A 32 -7.14 3.76 7.49
N GLU A 33 -8.01 4.36 6.68
CA GLU A 33 -8.89 3.61 5.78
C GLU A 33 -8.09 2.88 4.70
N HIS A 34 -7.22 3.59 3.98
CA HIS A 34 -6.40 2.99 2.93
C HIS A 34 -5.37 2.01 3.47
N PHE A 35 -4.85 2.26 4.67
CA PHE A 35 -4.03 1.27 5.36
C PHE A 35 -4.82 -0.01 5.66
N SER A 36 -6.03 0.10 6.21
CA SER A 36 -6.90 -1.05 6.49
C SER A 36 -7.28 -1.80 5.22
N GLN A 37 -7.56 -1.09 4.12
CA GLN A 37 -7.81 -1.71 2.81
C GLN A 37 -6.58 -2.48 2.30
N LEU A 38 -5.38 -1.92 2.45
CA LEU A 38 -4.13 -2.59 2.07
C LEU A 38 -3.94 -3.89 2.87
N VAL A 39 -4.07 -3.83 4.20
CA VAL A 39 -3.94 -5.00 5.08
C VAL A 39 -4.95 -6.08 4.73
N ARG A 40 -6.22 -5.72 4.50
CA ARG A 40 -7.26 -6.66 4.07
C ARG A 40 -6.92 -7.33 2.73
N ARG A 41 -6.41 -6.57 1.76
CA ARG A 41 -5.96 -7.13 0.47
C ARG A 41 -4.80 -8.10 0.65
N MET A 42 -3.86 -7.78 1.53
CA MET A 42 -2.75 -8.67 1.87
C MET A 42 -3.20 -9.94 2.56
N ALA A 43 -4.10 -9.84 3.54
CA ALA A 43 -4.67 -10.98 4.25
C ALA A 43 -5.35 -11.96 3.29
N ARG A 44 -6.21 -11.47 2.38
CA ARG A 44 -6.83 -12.31 1.34
C ARG A 44 -5.82 -13.03 0.45
N VAL A 45 -4.70 -12.35 0.11
CA VAL A 45 -3.64 -12.97 -0.68
C VAL A 45 -2.87 -14.00 0.14
N ALA A 46 -2.66 -13.77 1.43
CA ALA A 46 -2.05 -14.73 2.34
C ALA A 46 -2.92 -15.97 2.49
N GLU A 47 -4.22 -15.80 2.73
CA GLU A 47 -5.22 -16.89 2.80
C GLU A 47 -5.20 -17.73 1.51
N ALA A 48 -5.20 -17.09 0.34
CA ALA A 48 -5.22 -17.79 -0.95
C ALA A 48 -3.90 -18.49 -1.32
N ARG A 49 -2.76 -18.12 -0.71
CA ARG A 49 -1.42 -18.58 -1.12
C ARG A 49 -0.59 -19.20 0.01
N GLY A 50 -1.14 -19.26 1.22
CA GLY A 50 -0.45 -19.63 2.46
C GLY A 50 0.60 -18.63 2.95
N ARG A 51 0.99 -17.64 2.12
CA ARG A 51 1.97 -16.61 2.48
C ARG A 51 1.78 -15.33 1.67
N VAL A 52 2.02 -14.20 2.32
CA VAL A 52 2.18 -12.90 1.67
C VAL A 52 3.45 -12.25 2.21
N SER A 53 4.27 -11.68 1.33
CA SER A 53 5.43 -10.89 1.74
C SER A 53 5.22 -9.45 1.29
N LEU A 54 5.69 -8.50 2.10
CA LEU A 54 5.70 -7.07 1.73
C LEU A 54 6.48 -6.82 0.43
N SER A 55 7.48 -7.67 0.12
CA SER A 55 8.18 -7.67 -1.18
C SER A 55 7.28 -7.94 -2.39
N SER A 56 6.10 -8.54 -2.16
CA SER A 56 5.11 -8.81 -3.20
C SER A 56 4.28 -7.57 -3.56
N LEU A 57 4.33 -6.52 -2.74
CA LEU A 57 3.72 -5.23 -3.05
C LEU A 57 4.57 -4.51 -4.08
N LYS A 58 3.94 -4.10 -5.18
CA LYS A 58 4.48 -3.19 -6.18
C LYS A 58 3.90 -1.81 -5.89
N ILE A 59 4.79 -0.86 -5.64
CA ILE A 59 4.45 0.56 -5.52
C ILE A 59 4.62 1.18 -6.90
N GLU A 60 3.53 1.62 -7.51
CA GLU A 60 3.56 2.40 -8.74
C GLU A 60 3.30 3.87 -8.39
N LYS A 61 4.14 4.77 -8.90
CA LYS A 61 3.92 6.21 -8.74
C LYS A 61 2.79 6.64 -9.65
N ALA A 62 1.83 7.37 -9.11
CA ALA A 62 0.79 8.07 -9.83
C ALA A 62 1.10 9.58 -9.90
N LYS A 63 0.28 10.35 -10.60
CA LYS A 63 0.45 11.81 -10.70
C LYS A 63 0.25 12.48 -9.33
N GLY A 64 0.95 13.60 -9.09
CA GLY A 64 0.77 14.43 -7.89
C GLY A 64 1.28 13.83 -6.58
N GLY A 65 2.38 13.05 -6.63
CA GLY A 65 2.97 12.43 -5.43
C GLY A 65 2.14 11.27 -4.85
N LYS A 66 1.13 10.82 -5.58
CA LYS A 66 0.30 9.68 -5.20
C LYS A 66 0.93 8.36 -5.64
N VAL A 67 0.42 7.26 -5.08
CA VAL A 67 0.87 5.90 -5.34
C VAL A 67 -0.32 4.97 -5.54
N ARG A 68 -0.12 3.99 -6.42
CA ARG A 68 -0.93 2.79 -6.56
C ARG A 68 -0.19 1.63 -5.93
N LEU A 69 -0.84 0.95 -4.99
CA LEU A 69 -0.32 -0.27 -4.38
C LEU A 69 -0.95 -1.49 -5.05
N LEU A 70 -0.14 -2.22 -5.79
CA LEU A 70 -0.54 -3.45 -6.46
C LEU A 70 0.11 -4.66 -5.79
N ILE A 71 -0.63 -5.73 -5.54
CA ILE A 71 -0.02 -6.99 -5.10
C ILE A 71 0.36 -7.78 -6.35
N ARG A 72 1.66 -8.02 -6.56
CA ARG A 72 2.14 -8.83 -7.68
C ARG A 72 1.51 -10.22 -7.61
N ARG A 73 0.75 -10.59 -8.63
CA ARG A 73 0.32 -11.97 -8.80
C ARG A 73 1.52 -12.76 -9.31
N LYS A 74 2.14 -13.61 -8.47
CA LYS A 74 2.98 -14.69 -9.01
C LYS A 74 2.02 -15.55 -9.83
N ARG A 75 2.23 -15.67 -11.15
CA ARG A 75 1.58 -16.74 -11.94
C ARG A 75 1.99 -18.03 -11.23
N LEU A 76 1.04 -18.75 -10.62
CA LEU A 76 1.27 -20.16 -10.37
C LEU A 76 1.52 -20.75 -11.76
N LYS A 77 2.74 -21.22 -12.03
CA LYS A 77 2.92 -22.18 -13.12
C LYS A 77 2.03 -23.35 -12.71
N ARG A 78 0.91 -23.54 -13.42
CA ARG A 78 0.23 -24.83 -13.45
C ARG A 78 1.26 -25.78 -14.05
N GLY A 79 1.88 -26.58 -13.19
CA GLY A 79 2.64 -27.76 -13.60
C GLY A 79 1.66 -28.86 -13.94
#